data_AF-A0A4R6R2M5-F1
#
_entry.id   AF-A0A4R6R2M5-F1
#
_cell.length_a   1.000
_cell.length_b   1.000
_cell.length_c   1.000
_cell.angle_alpha   90.00
_cell.angle_beta   90.00
_cell.angle_gamma   90.00
#
_symmetry.space_group_name_H-M   'P 1'
#
loop_
_entity.id
_entity.type
_entity.pdbx_description
1 polymer ?
#
loop_
_entity_poly.entity_id
_entity_poly.type
_entity_poly.pdbx_seq_one_letter_code
_entity_poly.pdbx_strand_id
1 'polypeptide(L)'
;MTAVGGSGARDEPSLAGGRAPLQLRVGGASREELHTRLAKLGIQLNDGARTLLEDSCFDTRAPEMLEVVQRSLHQLGLASGGTLPQVTAAARAQGLAPLPPDTGPYLRLAITDQGQAPDSILSAGRAPTGAVHVHSAPLRADHDYPKGFYLRVVDGVTWLRAFRCDDEYVWPADAVLALRAPEG
;
A
#
# COMPACT_ATOMS: atom_id res chain seq x y z
N MET A 1 31.64 -19.27 43.76
CA MET A 1 30.70 -18.14 43.88
C MET A 1 30.98 -17.22 42.70
N THR A 2 30.47 -17.55 41.51
CA THR A 2 29.14 -17.20 40.98
C THR A 2 28.95 -15.70 40.79
N ALA A 3 29.11 -15.24 39.55
CA ALA A 3 28.25 -14.22 38.94
C ALA A 3 28.46 -14.25 37.41
N VAL A 4 27.61 -15.04 36.76
CA VAL A 4 27.24 -14.91 35.34
C VAL A 4 26.17 -13.82 35.29
N GLY A 5 26.19 -12.94 34.30
CA GLY A 5 25.01 -12.10 34.02
C GLY A 5 25.32 -10.89 33.15
N GLY A 6 24.78 -10.90 31.94
CA GLY A 6 24.80 -9.75 31.05
C GLY A 6 24.73 -10.11 29.58
N SER A 7 23.81 -11.02 29.22
CA SER A 7 23.45 -11.26 27.82
C SER A 7 22.85 -9.97 27.27
N GLY A 8 23.65 -9.25 26.47
CA GLY A 8 23.16 -8.12 25.69
C GLY A 8 22.02 -8.62 24.81
N ALA A 9 20.81 -8.16 25.12
CA ALA A 9 19.63 -8.39 24.32
C ALA A 9 19.98 -8.00 22.88
N ARG A 10 20.03 -9.01 22.02
CA ARG A 10 19.96 -8.80 20.58
C ARG A 10 18.58 -8.24 20.35
N ASP A 11 18.51 -7.01 19.84
CA ASP A 11 17.31 -6.48 19.19
C ASP A 11 16.86 -7.52 18.15
N GLU A 12 15.90 -8.35 18.53
CA GLU A 12 15.13 -9.15 17.59
C GLU A 12 14.35 -8.17 16.73
N PRO A 13 14.55 -8.14 15.39
CA PRO A 13 13.73 -7.32 14.53
C PRO A 13 12.30 -7.82 14.64
N SER A 14 11.41 -6.95 15.13
CA SER A 14 9.98 -7.20 15.20
C SER A 14 9.48 -7.68 13.83
N LEU A 15 9.16 -8.97 13.75
CA LEU A 15 8.48 -9.61 12.61
C LEU A 15 7.00 -9.18 12.48
N ALA A 16 6.57 -8.16 13.23
CA ALA A 16 5.25 -7.54 13.12
C ALA A 16 5.34 -6.26 12.28
N GLY A 17 5.34 -6.41 10.95
CA GLY A 17 5.47 -5.34 9.95
C GLY A 17 4.27 -4.38 9.83
N GLY A 18 3.76 -3.86 10.95
CA GLY A 18 2.76 -2.79 10.95
C GLY A 18 3.39 -1.43 11.27
N ARG A 19 3.38 -0.50 10.31
CA ARG A 19 3.67 0.92 10.60
C ARG A 19 2.60 1.49 11.54
N ALA A 20 2.97 2.43 12.40
CA ALA A 20 2.00 3.21 13.19
C ALA A 20 0.94 3.86 12.28
N PRO A 21 -0.31 4.06 12.76
CA PRO A 21 -1.34 4.76 12.00
C PRO A 21 -0.86 6.13 11.50
N LEU A 22 -1.25 6.48 10.28
CA LEU A 22 -0.89 7.72 9.61
C LEU A 22 -2.14 8.56 9.35
N GLN A 23 -2.15 9.79 9.86
CA GLN A 23 -3.16 10.78 9.44
C GLN A 23 -2.78 11.33 8.07
N LEU A 24 -3.66 11.13 7.09
CA LEU A 24 -3.45 11.46 5.69
C LEU A 24 -4.57 12.37 5.18
N ARG A 25 -4.19 13.55 4.69
CA ARG A 25 -5.11 14.42 3.96
C ARG A 25 -5.16 13.99 2.50
N VAL A 26 -6.33 13.56 2.03
CA VAL A 26 -6.57 13.09 0.65
C VAL A 26 -7.56 14.03 -0.04
N GLY A 27 -7.35 14.31 -1.33
CA GLY A 27 -8.13 15.27 -2.10
C GLY A 27 -7.57 16.70 -2.05
N GLY A 28 -8.23 17.61 -2.79
CA GLY A 28 -7.87 19.02 -2.89
C GLY A 28 -6.70 19.37 -3.81
N ALA A 29 -5.97 18.38 -4.35
CA ALA A 29 -5.02 18.60 -5.45
C ALA A 29 -5.60 18.08 -6.76
N SER A 30 -5.35 18.82 -7.84
CA SER A 30 -5.62 18.37 -9.21
C SER A 30 -4.63 17.27 -9.64
N ARG A 31 -4.97 16.57 -10.73
CA ARG A 31 -4.08 15.58 -11.36
C ARG A 31 -2.72 16.15 -11.69
N GLU A 32 -2.68 17.34 -12.30
CA GLU A 32 -1.44 18.03 -12.69
C GLU A 32 -0.56 18.34 -11.47
N GLU A 33 -1.17 18.80 -10.38
CA GLU A 33 -0.45 19.05 -9.13
C GLU A 33 0.10 17.76 -8.52
N LEU A 34 -0.67 16.66 -8.56
CA LEU A 34 -0.18 15.35 -8.09
C LEU A 34 1.02 14.88 -8.92
N HIS A 35 0.94 14.97 -10.25
CA HIS A 35 2.06 14.66 -11.14
C HIS A 35 3.30 15.50 -10.83
N THR A 36 3.12 16.81 -10.67
CA THR A 36 4.22 17.74 -10.37
C THR A 36 4.86 17.45 -9.02
N ARG A 37 4.05 17.17 -7.98
CA ARG A 37 4.56 16.86 -6.63
C ARG A 37 5.32 15.53 -6.62
N LEU A 38 4.81 14.50 -7.29
CA LEU A 38 5.48 13.20 -7.43
C LEU A 38 6.82 13.36 -8.17
N ALA A 39 6.82 14.06 -9.30
CA ALA A 39 8.01 14.30 -10.10
C ALA A 39 9.08 15.11 -9.34
N LYS A 40 8.66 16.14 -8.59
CA LYS A 40 9.56 16.97 -7.76
C LYS A 40 10.31 16.16 -6.71
N LEU A 41 9.71 15.07 -6.21
CA LEU A 41 10.35 14.14 -5.26
C LEU A 41 11.09 12.99 -5.95
N GLY A 42 11.19 12.99 -7.28
CA GLY A 42 11.84 11.92 -8.04
C GLY A 42 11.09 10.58 -8.01
N ILE A 43 9.80 10.59 -7.64
CA ILE A 43 9.00 9.38 -7.56
C ILE A 43 8.65 8.91 -8.97
N GLN A 44 8.99 7.66 -9.27
CA GLN A 44 8.74 7.04 -10.56
C GLN A 44 7.36 6.37 -10.63
N LEU A 45 6.78 6.40 -11.83
CA LEU A 45 5.48 5.81 -12.15
C LEU A 45 5.64 4.76 -13.25
N ASN A 46 4.94 3.62 -13.12
CA ASN A 46 4.74 2.72 -14.26
C ASN A 46 3.55 3.18 -15.11
N ASP A 47 3.40 2.58 -16.30
CA ASP A 47 2.34 2.97 -17.25
C ASP A 47 0.94 2.80 -16.67
N GLY A 48 0.73 1.76 -15.84
CA GLY A 48 -0.53 1.57 -15.13
C GLY A 48 -0.83 2.69 -14.13
N ALA A 49 0.17 3.19 -13.39
CA ALA A 49 0.00 4.31 -12.46
C ALA A 49 -0.34 5.60 -13.19
N ARG A 50 0.29 5.86 -14.35
CA ARG A 50 -0.09 6.98 -15.21
C ARG A 50 -1.52 6.81 -15.73
N THR A 51 -1.90 5.61 -16.16
CA THR A 51 -3.26 5.30 -16.62
C THR A 51 -4.31 5.58 -15.55
N LEU A 52 -4.07 5.17 -14.30
CA LEU A 52 -5.00 5.43 -13.19
C LEU A 52 -5.12 6.93 -12.89
N LEU A 53 -4.01 7.66 -12.87
CA LEU A 53 -4.00 9.10 -12.56
C LEU A 53 -4.83 9.95 -13.55
N GLU A 54 -5.03 9.46 -14.76
CA GLU A 54 -5.87 10.12 -15.77
C GLU A 54 -7.37 9.82 -15.64
N ASP A 55 -7.79 8.95 -14.72
CA ASP A 55 -9.21 8.62 -14.54
C ASP A 55 -9.98 9.76 -13.86
N SER A 56 -11.26 9.91 -14.22
CA SER A 56 -12.23 10.84 -13.60
C SER A 56 -12.28 10.78 -12.07
N CYS A 57 -11.98 9.64 -11.45
CA CYS A 57 -11.94 9.56 -9.99
C CYS A 57 -10.81 10.38 -9.34
N PHE A 58 -9.84 10.84 -10.14
CA PHE A 58 -8.78 11.78 -9.73
C PHE A 58 -9.12 13.25 -10.01
N ASP A 59 -10.35 13.55 -10.47
CA ASP A 59 -10.82 14.93 -10.52
C ASP A 59 -10.83 15.55 -9.12
N THR A 60 -10.55 16.85 -9.06
CA THR A 60 -10.40 17.56 -7.79
C THR A 60 -11.70 17.47 -6.98
N ARG A 61 -11.60 16.89 -5.80
CA ARG A 61 -12.67 16.84 -4.78
C ARG A 61 -12.26 17.56 -3.51
N ALA A 62 -13.24 17.83 -2.65
CA ALA A 62 -12.97 18.40 -1.33
C ALA A 62 -12.01 17.48 -0.53
N PRO A 63 -10.99 18.07 0.12
CA PRO A 63 -10.05 17.28 0.91
C PRO A 63 -10.72 16.70 2.16
N GLU A 64 -10.35 15.48 2.51
CA GLU A 64 -10.75 14.80 3.74
C GLU A 64 -9.53 14.32 4.52
N MET A 65 -9.69 14.14 5.84
CA MET A 65 -8.67 13.54 6.69
C MET A 65 -9.00 12.07 6.91
N LEU A 66 -8.05 11.19 6.60
CA LEU A 66 -8.17 9.75 6.76
C LEU A 66 -7.11 9.26 7.75
N GLU A 67 -7.51 8.39 8.67
CA GLU A 67 -6.54 7.57 9.40
C GLU A 67 -6.24 6.31 8.59
N VAL A 68 -4.99 6.15 8.17
CA VAL A 68 -4.51 5.03 7.37
C VAL A 68 -3.73 4.07 8.26
N VAL A 69 -4.12 2.80 8.26
CA VAL A 69 -3.41 1.72 8.95
C VAL A 69 -2.81 0.76 7.93
N GLN A 70 -1.67 0.15 8.28
CA GLN A 70 -1.07 -0.91 7.48
C GLN A 70 -1.27 -2.26 8.16
N ARG A 71 -1.75 -3.26 7.41
CA ARG A 71 -1.94 -4.63 7.88
C ARG A 71 -1.40 -5.62 6.86
N SER A 72 -0.68 -6.64 7.32
CA SER A 72 -0.42 -7.81 6.49
C SER A 72 -1.68 -8.67 6.34
N LEU A 73 -1.76 -9.49 5.31
CA LEU A 73 -2.85 -10.46 5.15
C LEU A 73 -2.93 -11.40 6.36
N HIS A 74 -1.79 -11.81 6.92
CA HIS A 74 -1.74 -12.59 8.16
C HIS A 74 -2.44 -11.85 9.32
N GLN A 75 -2.21 -10.54 9.49
CA GLN A 75 -2.90 -9.73 10.51
C GLN A 75 -4.40 -9.57 10.23
N LEU A 76 -4.82 -9.67 8.97
CA LEU A 76 -6.23 -9.73 8.58
C LEU A 76 -6.88 -11.10 8.84
N GLY A 77 -6.12 -12.10 9.31
CA GLY A 77 -6.60 -13.47 9.53
C GLY A 77 -6.44 -14.39 8.31
N LEU A 78 -5.79 -13.93 7.24
CA LEU A 78 -5.51 -14.68 6.02
C LEU A 78 -4.11 -15.28 6.07
N ALA A 79 -3.92 -16.28 6.94
CA ALA A 79 -2.60 -16.88 7.23
C ALA A 79 -1.93 -17.58 6.04
N SER A 80 -2.70 -17.95 5.01
CA SER A 80 -2.19 -18.57 3.77
C SER A 80 -2.21 -17.61 2.58
N GLY A 81 -2.48 -16.32 2.81
CA GLY A 81 -2.78 -15.39 1.75
C GLY A 81 -4.26 -15.40 1.36
N GLY A 82 -4.62 -14.67 0.31
CA GLY A 82 -5.99 -14.59 -0.16
C GLY A 82 -6.17 -13.72 -1.40
N THR A 83 -7.33 -13.84 -2.03
CA THR A 83 -7.74 -13.05 -3.20
C THR A 83 -8.28 -11.67 -2.79
N LEU A 84 -8.45 -10.76 -3.75
CA LEU A 84 -8.93 -9.40 -3.46
C LEU A 84 -10.32 -9.39 -2.80
N PRO A 85 -11.30 -10.24 -3.22
CA PRO A 85 -12.56 -10.37 -2.50
C PRO A 85 -12.38 -10.88 -1.05
N GLN A 86 -11.52 -11.87 -0.82
CA GLN A 86 -11.25 -12.42 0.51
C GLN A 86 -10.60 -11.38 1.43
N VAL A 87 -9.62 -10.65 0.90
CA VAL A 87 -8.96 -9.52 1.58
C VAL A 87 -9.98 -8.45 1.96
N THR A 88 -10.86 -8.08 1.04
CA THR A 88 -11.90 -7.07 1.29
C THR A 88 -12.84 -7.52 2.40
N ALA A 89 -13.27 -8.79 2.38
CA ALA A 89 -14.15 -9.36 3.40
C ALA A 89 -13.46 -9.41 4.77
N ALA A 90 -12.19 -9.85 4.82
CA ALA A 90 -11.40 -9.92 6.04
C ALA A 90 -11.17 -8.54 6.67
N ALA A 91 -10.84 -7.53 5.87
CA ALA A 91 -10.72 -6.15 6.33
C ALA A 91 -12.03 -5.63 6.94
N ARG A 92 -13.16 -5.81 6.24
CA ARG A 92 -14.48 -5.40 6.72
C ARG A 92 -14.87 -6.10 8.03
N ALA A 93 -14.55 -7.37 8.18
CA ALA A 93 -14.81 -8.12 9.41
C ALA A 93 -14.06 -7.56 10.64
N GLN A 94 -12.98 -6.80 10.41
CA GLN A 94 -12.23 -6.09 11.45
C GLN A 94 -12.60 -4.59 11.55
N GLY A 95 -13.67 -4.14 10.89
CA GLY A 95 -14.08 -2.74 10.86
C GLY A 95 -13.19 -1.83 10.00
N LEU A 96 -12.28 -2.41 9.21
CA LEU A 96 -11.42 -1.66 8.29
C LEU A 96 -12.13 -1.48 6.94
N ALA A 97 -11.93 -0.33 6.33
CA ALA A 97 -12.58 0.02 5.07
C ALA A 97 -11.57 0.24 3.93
N PRO A 98 -12.00 0.09 2.66
CA PRO A 98 -11.24 0.58 1.52
C PRO A 98 -10.99 2.09 1.60
N LEU A 99 -9.82 2.50 1.14
CA LEU A 99 -9.47 3.90 0.93
C LEU A 99 -10.14 4.41 -0.37
N PRO A 100 -10.41 5.73 -0.46
CA PRO A 100 -10.72 6.37 -1.73
C PRO A 100 -9.67 6.00 -2.81
N PRO A 101 -10.08 5.69 -4.06
CA PRO A 101 -9.14 5.28 -5.11
C PRO A 101 -8.02 6.28 -5.39
N ASP A 102 -8.28 7.57 -5.15
CA ASP A 102 -7.31 8.66 -5.32
C ASP A 102 -6.23 8.72 -4.24
N THR A 103 -6.29 7.86 -3.21
CA THR A 103 -5.37 7.90 -2.05
C THR A 103 -3.92 7.57 -2.40
N GLY A 104 -3.66 6.77 -3.44
CA GLY A 104 -2.32 6.25 -3.75
C GLY A 104 -1.22 7.31 -3.88
N PRO A 105 -1.41 8.34 -4.72
CA PRO A 105 -0.51 9.49 -4.82
C PRO A 105 -0.25 10.19 -3.49
N TYR A 106 -1.30 10.50 -2.71
CA TYR A 106 -1.16 11.18 -1.41
C TYR A 106 -0.38 10.32 -0.42
N LEU A 107 -0.67 9.01 -0.36
CA LEU A 107 0.03 8.09 0.53
C LEU A 107 1.51 7.99 0.18
N ARG A 108 1.87 7.94 -1.10
CA ARG A 108 3.27 7.93 -1.54
C ARG A 108 4.00 9.23 -1.20
N LEU A 109 3.33 10.38 -1.34
CA LEU A 109 3.88 11.68 -0.95
C LEU A 109 4.13 11.77 0.55
N ALA A 110 3.30 11.10 1.37
CA ALA A 110 3.44 11.08 2.83
C ALA A 110 4.45 10.05 3.33
N ILE A 111 4.58 8.90 2.66
CA ILE A 111 5.53 7.84 3.02
C ILE A 111 6.86 8.07 2.28
N THR A 112 7.81 8.72 2.93
CA THR A 112 9.14 9.05 2.36
C THR A 112 10.26 8.11 2.82
N ASP A 113 10.01 7.33 3.87
CA ASP A 113 10.98 6.50 4.61
C ASP A 113 10.76 4.99 4.40
N GLN A 114 10.07 4.59 3.33
CA GLN A 114 9.90 3.18 2.99
C GLN A 114 11.26 2.54 2.69
N GLY A 115 11.55 1.41 3.35
CA GLY A 115 12.78 0.66 3.14
C GLY A 115 12.90 0.05 1.74
N GLN A 116 14.14 -0.16 1.31
CA GLN A 116 14.49 -0.85 0.08
C GLN A 116 13.94 -2.28 0.08
N ALA A 117 13.30 -2.68 -1.01
CA ALA A 117 12.85 -4.05 -1.20
C ALA A 117 14.06 -5.02 -1.22
N PRO A 118 13.94 -6.21 -0.61
CA PRO A 118 15.03 -7.18 -0.55
C PRO A 118 15.32 -7.85 -1.91
N ASP A 119 14.40 -7.70 -2.86
CA ASP A 119 14.56 -8.19 -4.23
C ASP A 119 14.30 -7.07 -5.25
N SER A 120 15.01 -7.15 -6.38
CA SER A 120 14.82 -6.28 -7.54
C SER A 120 13.71 -6.78 -8.48
N ILE A 121 12.94 -7.80 -8.08
CA ILE A 121 11.93 -8.43 -8.94
C ILE A 121 10.72 -7.50 -9.03
N LEU A 122 10.61 -6.76 -10.14
CA LEU A 122 9.57 -5.74 -10.33
C LEU A 122 8.14 -6.32 -10.41
N SER A 123 8.01 -7.52 -10.97
CA SER A 123 6.80 -8.36 -10.99
C SER A 123 7.17 -9.73 -11.54
N ALA A 124 6.86 -10.82 -10.82
CA ALA A 124 7.06 -12.20 -11.28
C ALA A 124 5.80 -13.05 -11.04
N GLY A 125 4.62 -12.47 -11.29
CA GLY A 125 3.33 -13.12 -10.99
C GLY A 125 3.02 -13.22 -9.50
N ARG A 126 3.78 -12.53 -8.64
CA ARG A 126 3.58 -12.47 -7.18
C ARG A 126 3.57 -11.03 -6.68
N ALA A 127 2.95 -10.80 -5.52
CA ALA A 127 2.94 -9.49 -4.90
C ALA A 127 4.39 -9.11 -4.62
N PRO A 128 4.86 -7.92 -5.06
CA PRO A 128 6.28 -7.61 -4.93
C PRO A 128 6.67 -7.46 -3.46
N THR A 129 7.76 -8.09 -3.04
CA THR A 129 8.24 -8.01 -1.65
C THR A 129 8.52 -6.55 -1.27
N GLY A 130 8.14 -6.17 -0.05
CA GLY A 130 8.29 -4.80 0.46
C GLY A 130 7.29 -3.79 -0.12
N ALA A 131 6.32 -4.22 -0.93
CA ALA A 131 5.25 -3.36 -1.41
C ALA A 131 4.20 -3.09 -0.33
N VAL A 132 3.66 -1.87 -0.34
CA VAL A 132 2.44 -1.52 0.40
C VAL A 132 1.35 -1.26 -0.61
N HIS A 133 0.36 -2.16 -0.66
CA HIS A 133 -0.77 -2.07 -1.58
C HIS A 133 -1.86 -1.15 -1.02
N VAL A 134 -2.35 -0.22 -1.83
CA VAL A 134 -3.44 0.68 -1.44
C VAL A 134 -4.75 -0.06 -1.65
N HIS A 135 -5.39 -0.47 -0.55
CA HIS A 135 -6.67 -1.15 -0.64
C HIS A 135 -7.77 -0.14 -0.97
N SER A 136 -8.26 -0.18 -2.20
CA SER A 136 -9.35 0.65 -2.71
C SER A 136 -10.29 -0.22 -3.55
N ALA A 137 -11.51 0.26 -3.78
CA ALA A 137 -12.41 -0.40 -4.72
C ALA A 137 -11.85 -0.28 -6.15
N PRO A 138 -11.84 -1.37 -6.95
CA PRO A 138 -11.46 -1.29 -8.36
C PRO A 138 -12.32 -0.27 -9.12
N LEU A 139 -11.69 0.54 -9.97
CA LEU A 139 -12.41 1.51 -10.81
C LEU A 139 -13.21 0.84 -11.93
N ARG A 140 -12.75 -0.33 -12.40
CA ARG A 140 -13.37 -1.10 -13.49
C ARG A 140 -13.35 -2.59 -13.18
N ALA A 141 -14.37 -3.30 -13.69
CA ALA A 141 -14.43 -4.76 -13.62
C ALA A 141 -13.36 -5.42 -14.51
N ASP A 142 -13.04 -4.81 -15.65
CA ASP A 142 -12.01 -5.28 -16.60
C ASP A 142 -10.65 -5.56 -15.92
N HIS A 143 -10.13 -6.78 -16.06
CA HIS A 143 -8.86 -7.22 -15.46
C HIS A 143 -7.62 -6.64 -16.16
N ASP A 144 -7.75 -6.17 -17.40
CA ASP A 144 -6.67 -5.48 -18.12
C ASP A 144 -6.52 -4.03 -17.67
N TYR A 145 -7.56 -3.46 -17.05
CA TYR A 145 -7.48 -2.16 -16.40
C TYR A 145 -6.83 -2.26 -15.01
N PRO A 146 -5.90 -1.35 -14.65
CA PRO A 146 -5.26 -1.41 -13.34
C PRO A 146 -6.27 -1.36 -12.17
N LYS A 147 -6.06 -2.20 -11.17
CA LYS A 147 -6.99 -2.37 -10.04
C LYS A 147 -6.74 -1.41 -8.88
N GLY A 148 -5.52 -0.89 -8.77
CA GLY A 148 -5.14 0.04 -7.73
C GLY A 148 -3.64 0.30 -7.70
N PHE A 149 -3.19 1.00 -6.67
CA PHE A 149 -1.79 1.39 -6.48
C PHE A 149 -1.06 0.52 -5.46
N TYR A 150 0.26 0.51 -5.57
CA TYR A 150 1.16 0.09 -4.52
C TYR A 150 2.41 0.96 -4.49
N LEU A 151 2.96 1.14 -3.29
CA LEU A 151 4.20 1.86 -3.03
C LEU A 151 5.34 0.85 -2.94
N ARG A 152 6.49 1.17 -3.55
CA ARG A 152 7.68 0.33 -3.42
C ARG A 152 8.94 1.16 -3.56
N VAL A 153 10.00 0.77 -2.85
CA VAL A 153 11.36 1.25 -3.13
C VAL A 153 12.17 0.06 -3.61
N VAL A 154 12.79 0.18 -4.79
CA VAL A 154 13.55 -0.91 -5.41
C VAL A 154 14.70 -0.30 -6.21
N ASP A 155 15.87 -0.92 -6.11
CA ASP A 155 17.14 -0.41 -6.63
C ASP A 155 17.41 1.07 -6.29
N GLY A 156 17.04 1.49 -5.07
CA GLY A 156 17.17 2.87 -4.60
C GLY A 156 16.17 3.86 -5.22
N VAL A 157 15.30 3.39 -6.11
CA VAL A 157 14.29 4.20 -6.77
C VAL A 157 12.98 4.11 -6.01
N THR A 158 12.37 5.27 -5.74
CA THR A 158 11.07 5.37 -5.08
C THR A 158 9.96 5.31 -6.12
N TRP A 159 9.03 4.38 -5.95
CA TRP A 159 7.95 4.14 -6.91
C TRP A 159 6.56 4.30 -6.30
N LEU A 160 5.65 4.79 -7.14
CA LEU A 160 4.21 4.56 -7.06
C LEU A 160 3.80 3.81 -8.33
N ARG A 161 3.32 2.59 -8.17
CA ARG A 161 2.99 1.70 -9.29
C ARG A 161 1.55 1.30 -9.21
N ALA A 162 0.93 1.04 -10.36
CA ALA A 162 -0.33 0.32 -10.40
C ALA A 162 -0.09 -1.17 -10.62
N PHE A 163 -1.01 -1.98 -10.11
CA PHE A 163 -1.07 -3.41 -10.36
C PHE A 163 -2.33 -3.79 -11.14
N ARG A 164 -2.27 -4.93 -11.83
CA ARG A 164 -3.40 -5.61 -12.46
C ARG A 164 -3.49 -7.00 -11.86
N CYS A 165 -4.71 -7.46 -11.68
CA CYS A 165 -5.01 -8.81 -11.23
C CYS A 165 -6.45 -9.15 -11.63
N ASP A 166 -6.71 -10.42 -11.82
CA ASP A 166 -8.06 -10.98 -11.80
C ASP A 166 -8.48 -11.29 -10.36
N ASP A 167 -9.69 -11.83 -10.20
CA ASP A 167 -10.24 -12.23 -8.91
C ASP A 167 -9.66 -13.56 -8.38
N GLU A 168 -8.88 -14.29 -9.19
CA GLU A 168 -8.23 -15.55 -8.82
C GLU A 168 -6.81 -15.34 -8.28
N TYR A 169 -6.22 -14.16 -8.51
CA TYR A 169 -4.91 -13.80 -8.01
C TYR A 169 -4.83 -13.86 -6.48
N VAL A 170 -3.91 -14.66 -5.96
CA VAL A 170 -3.69 -14.84 -4.51
C VAL A 170 -2.49 -14.03 -4.06
N TRP A 171 -2.71 -13.06 -3.17
CA TRP A 171 -1.63 -12.36 -2.47
C TRP A 171 -1.07 -13.26 -1.36
N PRO A 172 0.25 -13.25 -1.12
CA PRO A 172 0.85 -14.00 -0.03
C PRO A 172 0.48 -13.40 1.34
N ALA A 173 0.57 -14.21 2.40
CA ALA A 173 0.15 -13.82 3.75
C ALA A 173 0.93 -12.62 4.33
N ASP A 174 2.16 -12.40 3.88
CA ASP A 174 3.02 -11.30 4.28
C ASP A 174 2.77 -10.01 3.47
N ALA A 175 1.95 -10.04 2.43
CA ALA A 175 1.60 -8.84 1.66
C ALA A 175 0.91 -7.81 2.56
N VAL A 176 1.34 -6.56 2.44
CA VAL A 176 0.88 -5.44 3.28
C VAL A 176 -0.10 -4.56 2.52
N LEU A 177 -1.19 -4.22 3.19
CA LEU A 177 -2.24 -3.34 2.70
C LEU A 177 -2.33 -2.07 3.54
N ALA A 178 -2.43 -0.93 2.88
CA ALA A 178 -2.91 0.31 3.47
C ALA A 178 -4.44 0.34 3.40
N LEU A 179 -5.08 0.54 4.55
CA LEU A 179 -6.51 0.46 4.79
C LEU A 179 -6.97 1.69 5.57
N ARG A 180 -8.25 2.05 5.44
CA ARG A 180 -8.86 3.08 6.30
C ARG A 180 -9.18 2.47 7.66
N ALA A 181 -8.77 3.15 8.73
CA ALA A 181 -9.13 2.78 10.10
C ALA A 181 -10.65 2.86 10.32
N PRO A 182 -11.20 2.18 11.33
CA PRO A 182 -12.62 2.29 11.67
C PRO A 182 -12.98 3.75 12.00
N GLU A 183 -14.16 4.19 11.58
CA GLU A 183 -14.73 5.42 12.12
C GLU A 183 -15.10 5.15 13.58
N GLY A 184 -14.52 5.92 14.51
CA GLY A 184 -14.72 5.77 15.95
C GLY A 184 -16.10 6.18 16.44
#